data_AF-A0A368QK92-F1
#
_entry.id   AF-A0A368QK92-F1
#
_cell.length_a   1.000
_cell.length_b   1.000
_cell.length_c   1.000
_cell.angle_alpha   90.00
_cell.angle_beta   90.00
_cell.angle_gamma   90.00
#
_symmetry.space_group_name_H-M   'P 1'
#
loop_
_entity.id
_entity.type
_entity.pdbx_description
1 polymer ?
#
loop_
_entity_poly.entity_id
_entity_poly.type
_entity_poly.pdbx_seq_one_letter_code
_entity_poly.pdbx_strand_id
1 'polypeptide(L)'
;MELEMESSLGSQLKPVDQEVHDRSGRKKGGWITLPFIAGSMLGLGLAINGTTSNLLVYLLKEYNVESIDAAQIANIVRGSLNLVPVAGAVVSDSYFGCFPVILAATAINVLVSHTYMLLPASA
;
A
#
# COMPACT_ATOMS: atom_id res chain seq x y z
N MET A 1 -14.14 23.42 -57.53
CA MET A 1 -14.69 24.29 -56.46
C MET A 1 -15.12 23.35 -55.34
N GLU A 2 -14.12 22.76 -54.68
CA GLU A 2 -14.24 21.74 -53.62
C GLU A 2 -13.76 22.32 -52.27
N LEU A 3 -14.01 23.61 -52.02
CA LEU A 3 -13.44 24.32 -50.87
C LEU A 3 -14.50 24.97 -49.97
N GLU A 4 -15.67 24.34 -49.83
CA GLU A 4 -16.64 24.71 -48.76
C GLU A 4 -17.01 23.53 -47.84
N MET A 5 -16.37 22.37 -48.02
CA MET A 5 -16.61 21.17 -47.21
C MET A 5 -15.44 20.87 -46.27
N GLU A 6 -15.05 21.82 -45.39
CA GLU A 6 -14.14 21.58 -44.23
C GLU A 6 -14.22 22.70 -43.16
N SER A 7 -15.24 23.57 -43.19
CA SER A 7 -15.32 24.70 -42.25
C SER A 7 -16.18 24.43 -41.00
N SER A 8 -16.81 23.25 -40.86
CA SER A 8 -17.80 23.00 -39.79
C SER A 8 -17.45 21.89 -38.80
N LEU A 9 -16.21 21.38 -38.77
CA LEU A 9 -15.85 20.25 -37.89
C LEU A 9 -14.51 20.37 -37.12
N GLY A 10 -13.90 21.56 -37.05
CA GLY A 10 -12.45 21.66 -36.78
C GLY A 10 -11.94 22.40 -35.54
N SER A 11 -12.74 23.03 -34.66
CA SER A 11 -12.13 23.89 -33.62
C SER A 11 -12.91 24.17 -32.33
N GLN A 12 -13.86 23.31 -31.94
CA GLN A 12 -14.42 23.32 -30.59
C GLN A 12 -13.93 22.14 -29.74
N LEU A 13 -12.66 21.76 -29.88
CA LEU A 13 -11.94 21.04 -28.84
C LEU A 13 -11.23 22.08 -27.97
N LYS A 14 -11.96 22.57 -26.97
CA LYS A 14 -11.42 23.39 -25.89
C LYS A 14 -10.24 22.62 -25.28
N PRO A 15 -9.01 23.17 -25.24
CA PRO A 15 -7.93 22.47 -24.56
C PRO A 15 -8.37 22.32 -23.11
N VAL A 16 -8.61 21.07 -22.70
CA VAL A 16 -8.51 20.71 -21.29
C VAL A 16 -7.08 21.08 -20.94
N ASP A 17 -6.94 22.19 -20.23
CA ASP A 17 -5.79 22.56 -19.42
C ASP A 17 -5.41 21.34 -18.60
N GLN A 18 -4.60 20.51 -19.24
CA GLN A 18 -3.84 19.47 -18.65
C GLN A 18 -2.86 20.20 -17.74
N GLU A 19 -3.28 20.41 -16.50
CA GLU A 19 -2.41 20.70 -15.37
C GLU A 19 -1.54 19.45 -15.13
N VAL A 20 -0.68 19.12 -16.11
CA VAL A 20 0.58 18.46 -15.84
C VAL A 20 1.35 19.47 -15.03
N HIS A 21 1.11 19.42 -13.72
CA HIS A 21 2.02 19.97 -12.74
C HIS A 21 3.33 19.22 -12.96
N ASP A 22 4.18 19.82 -13.77
CA ASP A 22 5.58 19.49 -13.92
C ASP A 22 6.24 19.61 -12.54
N ARG A 23 6.22 18.51 -11.79
CA ARG A 23 7.09 18.33 -10.62
C ARG A 23 8.41 17.78 -11.13
N SER A 24 9.14 18.64 -11.84
CA SER A 24 10.58 18.46 -12.07
C SER A 24 11.27 18.09 -10.75
N GLY A 25 12.02 16.98 -10.77
CA GLY A 25 13.17 16.80 -9.90
C GLY A 25 13.01 16.12 -8.55
N ARG A 26 12.09 15.15 -8.35
CA ARG A 26 12.25 14.23 -7.20
C ARG A 26 13.17 13.09 -7.62
N LYS A 27 14.43 13.07 -7.17
CA LYS A 27 15.31 11.90 -7.26
C LYS A 27 14.65 10.73 -6.49
N LYS A 28 13.71 10.05 -7.14
CA LYS A 28 13.03 8.88 -6.59
C LYS A 28 14.03 7.73 -6.62
N GLY A 29 14.32 7.17 -5.43
CA GLY A 29 15.03 5.91 -5.16
C GLY A 29 16.05 5.43 -6.19
N GLY A 30 17.34 5.71 -5.95
CA GLY A 30 18.44 5.18 -6.75
C GLY A 30 19.02 3.87 -6.23
N TRP A 31 20.28 3.61 -6.56
CA TRP A 31 21.06 2.42 -6.15
C TRP A 31 21.10 2.15 -4.64
N ILE A 32 20.86 3.16 -3.80
CA ILE A 32 20.86 3.02 -2.33
C ILE A 32 19.60 2.33 -1.78
N THR A 33 18.44 2.46 -2.45
CA THR A 33 17.20 1.79 -2.02
C THR A 33 17.12 0.35 -2.52
N LEU A 34 17.91 0.02 -3.55
CA LEU A 34 17.99 -1.30 -4.16
C LEU A 34 18.41 -2.42 -3.18
N PRO A 35 19.49 -2.29 -2.39
CA PRO A 35 19.85 -3.33 -1.41
C PRO A 35 18.81 -3.49 -0.30
N PHE A 36 18.10 -2.42 0.06
CA PHE A 36 17.03 -2.50 1.06
C PHE A 36 15.84 -3.32 0.53
N ILE A 37 15.35 -3.02 -0.69
CA ILE A 37 14.29 -3.81 -1.34
C ILE A 37 14.74 -5.26 -1.54
N ALA A 38 15.97 -5.47 -2.01
CA ALA A 38 16.50 -6.81 -2.26
C ALA A 38 16.59 -7.62 -0.95
N GLY A 39 17.10 -7.02 0.12
CA GLY A 39 17.14 -7.63 1.44
C GLY A 39 15.76 -7.98 1.96
N SER A 40 14.78 -7.09 1.81
CA SER A 40 13.38 -7.36 2.20
C SER A 40 12.78 -8.51 1.39
N MET A 41 13.00 -8.55 0.07
CA MET A 41 12.45 -9.60 -0.79
C MET A 41 13.09 -10.96 -0.50
N LEU A 42 14.41 -11.00 -0.30
CA LEU A 42 15.13 -12.20 0.12
C LEU A 42 14.70 -12.66 1.51
N GLY A 43 14.62 -11.75 2.48
CA GLY A 43 14.18 -12.04 3.84
C GLY A 43 12.75 -12.59 3.89
N LEU A 44 11.84 -11.99 3.12
CA LEU A 44 10.47 -12.47 2.99
C LEU A 44 10.42 -13.87 2.35
N GLY A 45 11.18 -14.10 1.28
CA GLY A 45 11.28 -15.41 0.63
C GLY A 45 11.82 -16.47 1.58
N LEU A 46 12.86 -16.17 2.35
CA LEU A 46 13.42 -17.06 3.36
C LEU A 46 12.44 -17.33 4.50
N ALA A 47 11.72 -16.32 4.98
CA ALA A 47 10.71 -16.48 6.02
C ALA A 47 9.56 -17.39 5.55
N ILE A 48 9.04 -17.16 4.35
CA ILE A 48 7.97 -17.99 3.75
C ILE A 48 8.40 -19.44 3.63
N ASN A 49 9.57 -19.68 3.02
CA ASN A 49 10.06 -21.05 2.82
C ASN A 49 10.46 -21.72 4.13
N GLY A 50 11.10 -20.99 5.04
CA GLY A 50 11.53 -21.48 6.35
C GLY A 50 10.35 -21.86 7.24
N THR A 51 9.37 -20.97 7.39
CA THR A 51 8.17 -21.23 8.18
C THR A 51 7.35 -22.37 7.58
N THR A 52 7.13 -22.40 6.25
CA THR A 52 6.34 -23.46 5.61
C THR A 52 7.01 -24.83 5.76
N SER A 53 8.33 -24.90 5.58
CA SER A 53 9.07 -26.17 5.68
C SER A 53 9.13 -26.66 7.13
N ASN A 54 9.38 -25.76 8.09
CA ASN A 54 9.40 -26.11 9.51
C ASN A 54 8.03 -26.60 9.97
N LEU A 55 6.97 -25.88 9.60
CA LEU A 55 5.60 -26.26 9.91
C LEU A 55 5.24 -27.65 9.33
N LEU A 56 5.53 -27.90 8.06
CA LEU A 56 5.26 -29.18 7.42
C LEU A 56 5.97 -30.34 8.12
N VAL A 57 7.25 -30.17 8.47
CA VAL A 57 8.02 -31.18 9.22
C VAL A 57 7.42 -31.41 10.61
N TYR A 58 6.97 -30.35 11.29
CA TYR A 58 6.31 -30.47 12.59
C TYR A 58 5.01 -31.28 12.51
N LEU A 59 4.18 -31.03 11.49
CA LEU A 59 2.93 -31.76 11.28
C LEU A 59 3.16 -33.24 11.01
N LEU A 60 4.18 -33.55 10.20
CA LEU A 60 4.54 -34.92 9.85
C LEU A 60 5.17 -35.68 11.02
N LYS A 61 6.08 -35.04 11.76
CA LYS A 61 6.94 -35.72 12.75
C LYS A 61 6.36 -35.75 14.15
N GLU A 62 5.87 -34.61 14.64
CA GLU A 62 5.36 -34.49 16.01
C GLU A 62 3.90 -34.90 16.07
N TYR A 63 3.10 -34.40 15.12
CA TYR A 63 1.66 -34.64 15.09
C TYR A 63 1.26 -35.94 14.38
N ASN A 64 2.21 -36.67 13.76
CA ASN A 64 1.97 -37.91 13.00
C ASN A 64 0.78 -37.82 12.01
N VAL A 65 0.55 -36.62 11.48
CA VAL A 65 -0.52 -36.40 10.50
C VAL A 65 -0.12 -37.06 9.19
N GLU A 66 -1.06 -37.73 8.53
CA GLU A 66 -0.82 -38.35 7.22
C GLU A 66 -0.30 -37.30 6.23
N SER A 67 0.69 -37.68 5.42
CA SER A 67 1.35 -36.76 4.48
C SER A 67 0.40 -36.00 3.57
N ILE A 68 -0.76 -36.58 3.27
CA ILE A 68 -1.82 -35.99 2.45
C ILE A 68 -2.47 -34.80 3.19
N ASP A 69 -2.79 -34.97 4.47
CA ASP A 69 -3.45 -33.95 5.28
C ASP A 69 -2.45 -32.84 5.70
N ALA A 70 -1.20 -33.22 6.01
CA ALA A 70 -0.13 -32.25 6.25
C ALA A 70 0.14 -31.36 5.03
N ALA A 71 0.08 -31.93 3.82
CA ALA A 71 0.19 -31.17 2.57
C ALA A 71 -1.02 -30.25 2.35
N GLN A 72 -2.22 -30.66 2.73
CA GLN A 72 -3.41 -29.81 2.68
C GLN A 72 -3.25 -28.58 3.58
N ILE A 73 -2.82 -28.77 4.82
CA ILE A 73 -2.58 -27.67 5.76
C ILE A 73 -1.47 -26.76 5.26
N ALA A 74 -0.37 -27.32 4.74
CA ALA A 74 0.70 -26.53 4.13
C ALA A 74 0.22 -25.73 2.91
N ASN A 75 -0.71 -26.27 2.11
CA ASN A 75 -1.30 -25.57 0.98
C ASN A 75 -2.22 -24.42 1.43
N ILE A 76 -2.99 -24.60 2.51
CA ILE A 76 -3.79 -23.52 3.12
C ILE A 76 -2.86 -22.41 3.62
N VAL A 77 -1.78 -22.75 4.32
CA VAL A 77 -0.79 -21.78 4.82
C VAL A 77 -0.14 -21.02 3.66
N ARG A 78 0.27 -21.73 2.60
CA ARG A 78 0.77 -21.09 1.37
C ARG A 78 -0.26 -20.18 0.72
N GLY A 79 -1.53 -20.58 0.67
CA GLY A 79 -2.63 -19.75 0.20
C GLY A 79 -2.75 -18.46 1.01
N SER A 80 -2.77 -18.57 2.35
CA SER A 80 -2.80 -17.43 3.26
C SER A 80 -1.61 -16.49 3.08
N LEU A 81 -0.40 -17.03 2.89
CA LEU A 81 0.80 -16.21 2.64
C LEU A 81 0.73 -15.41 1.32
N ASN A 82 -0.06 -15.85 0.34
CA ASN A 82 -0.33 -15.08 -0.88
C ASN A 82 -1.48 -14.07 -0.69
N LEU A 83 -2.44 -14.35 0.18
CA LEU A 83 -3.55 -13.44 0.50
C LEU A 83 -3.13 -12.30 1.42
N VAL A 84 -2.20 -12.53 2.35
CA VAL A 84 -1.70 -11.51 3.29
C VAL A 84 -1.17 -10.27 2.59
N PRO A 85 -0.35 -10.34 1.52
CA PRO A 85 0.07 -9.18 0.74
C PRO A 85 -1.10 -8.43 0.09
N VAL A 86 -2.12 -9.14 -0.42
CA VAL A 86 -3.30 -8.52 -1.04
C VAL A 86 -4.13 -7.78 0.01
N ALA A 87 -4.39 -8.43 1.15
CA ALA A 87 -5.06 -7.80 2.27
C ALA A 87 -4.25 -6.60 2.81
N GLY A 88 -2.93 -6.76 2.92
CA GLY A 88 -2.01 -5.69 3.32
C GLY A 88 -1.99 -4.53 2.33
N ALA A 89 -2.10 -4.80 1.03
CA ALA A 89 -2.24 -3.78 0.00
C ALA A 89 -3.58 -3.03 0.13
N VAL A 90 -4.70 -3.73 0.30
CA VAL A 90 -6.02 -3.11 0.51
C VAL A 90 -6.05 -2.25 1.77
N VAL A 91 -5.50 -2.76 2.87
CA VAL A 91 -5.35 -2.00 4.13
C VAL A 91 -4.43 -0.81 3.91
N SER A 92 -3.28 -0.98 3.25
CA SER A 92 -2.36 0.10 2.93
C SER A 92 -3.04 1.17 2.06
N ASP A 93 -3.72 0.81 0.97
CA ASP A 93 -4.42 1.74 0.09
C ASP A 93 -5.55 2.47 0.82
N SER A 94 -6.18 1.83 1.81
CA SER A 94 -7.21 2.45 2.65
C SER A 94 -6.62 3.41 3.71
N TYR A 95 -5.43 3.11 4.24
CA TYR A 95 -4.78 3.88 5.31
C TYR A 95 -3.81 4.97 4.81
N PHE A 96 -3.21 4.81 3.62
CA PHE A 96 -2.25 5.76 3.03
C PHE A 96 -2.88 6.94 2.30
N GLY A 97 -4.19 7.15 2.44
CA GLY A 97 -4.89 8.35 1.99
C GLY A 97 -5.40 9.18 3.16
N CYS A 98 -4.61 10.16 3.62
CA CYS A 98 -4.97 11.24 4.56
C CYS A 98 -5.51 10.89 5.97
N PHE A 99 -6.09 9.73 6.22
CA PHE A 99 -6.76 9.40 7.50
C PHE A 99 -5.89 9.57 8.76
N PRO A 100 -4.66 9.01 8.84
CA PRO A 100 -3.87 9.14 10.06
C PRO A 100 -3.36 10.57 10.27
N VAL A 101 -3.02 11.28 9.18
CA VAL A 101 -2.55 12.67 9.26
C VAL A 101 -3.67 13.62 9.64
N ILE A 102 -4.85 13.47 9.05
CA ILE A 102 -6.04 14.25 9.38
C ILE A 102 -6.51 13.92 10.81
N LEU A 103 -6.53 12.65 11.21
CA LEU A 103 -6.90 12.26 12.57
C LEU A 103 -5.94 12.88 13.61
N ALA A 104 -4.63 12.79 13.38
CA ALA A 104 -3.63 13.40 14.24
C ALA A 104 -3.76 14.93 14.29
N ALA A 105 -3.90 15.60 13.13
CA ALA A 105 -4.07 17.04 13.04
C ALA A 105 -5.36 17.52 13.75
N THR A 106 -6.45 16.79 13.59
CA THR A 106 -7.74 17.11 14.24
C THR A 106 -7.65 16.90 15.75
N ALA A 107 -7.03 15.82 16.21
CA ALA A 107 -6.83 15.55 17.64
C ALA A 107 -5.98 16.66 18.30
N ILE A 108 -4.89 17.09 17.66
CA ILE A 108 -4.05 18.19 18.15
C ILE A 108 -4.85 19.49 18.20
N ASN A 109 -5.60 19.82 17.15
CA ASN A 109 -6.36 21.06 17.06
C ASN A 109 -7.46 21.18 18.15
N VAL A 110 -8.12 20.07 18.49
CA VAL A 110 -9.12 20.02 19.56
C VAL A 110 -8.50 20.23 20.94
N LEU A 111 -7.37 19.57 21.21
CA LEU A 111 -6.66 19.71 22.49
C LEU A 111 -6.13 21.14 22.69
N VAL A 112 -5.59 21.74 21.63
CA VAL A 112 -5.16 23.15 21.60
C VAL A 112 -6.36 24.07 21.83
N SER A 113 -7.45 23.92 21.07
CA SER A 113 -8.63 24.79 21.25
C SER A 113 -9.24 24.70 22.66
N HIS A 114 -9.26 23.50 23.25
CA HIS A 114 -9.77 23.30 24.61
C HIS A 114 -8.91 23.98 25.67
N THR A 115 -7.58 23.86 25.56
CA THR A 115 -6.64 24.50 26.50
C THR A 115 -6.64 26.02 26.39
N TYR A 116 -6.76 26.57 25.17
CA TYR A 116 -6.82 28.01 24.95
C TYR A 116 -8.15 28.64 25.39
N MET A 117 -9.25 27.88 25.43
CA MET A 117 -10.55 28.35 25.93
C MET A 117 -10.69 28.30 27.46
N LEU A 118 -9.86 27.49 28.15
CA LEU A 118 -9.82 27.40 29.61
C LEU A 118 -8.88 28.41 30.27
N LEU A 119 -7.94 29.00 29.52
CA LEU A 119 -6.98 30.00 30.03
C LEU A 119 -7.57 31.43 30.26
N PRO A 120 -8.58 31.94 29.53
CA PRO A 120 -9.14 33.27 29.77
C PRO A 120 -10.22 33.33 30.86
N ALA A 121 -10.58 32.21 31.50
CA ALA A 121 -11.64 32.16 32.51
C ALA A 121 -11.15 32.19 33.97
N SER A 122 -9.83 32.29 34.20
CA SER A 122 -9.23 32.34 35.56
C SER A 122 -8.39 33.59 35.83
N ALA A 123 -8.58 34.68 35.07
CA ALA A 123 -7.94 35.98 35.31
C ALA A 123 -8.99 36.99 35.82
#